data_AF-A0A7C8F020-F1
#
_entry.id   AF-A0A7C8F020-F1
#
_cell.length_a   1.000
_cell.length_b   1.000
_cell.length_c   1.000
_cell.angle_alpha   90.00
_cell.angle_beta   90.00
_cell.angle_gamma   90.00
#
_symmetry.space_group_name_H-M   'P 1'
#
loop_
_entity.id
_entity.type
_entity.pdbx_description
1 polymer ?
#
loop_
_entity_poly.entity_id
_entity_poly.type
_entity_poly.pdbx_seq_one_letter_code
_entity_poly.pdbx_strand_id
1 'polypeptide(L)'
;MDITVDRNVVEFKPGNTQETAAMELLWRVIVDCLRENKKLVPIGEYIPGKENLARFVIEGIPGGKTMWSDQKAAADNTYYCSVCNKYMNVKQGSDIPKCCGRDMETMD
;
A
#
# COMPACT_ATOMS: atom_id res chain seq x y z
N MET A 1 16.33 -11.56 -1.11
CA MET A 1 16.56 -10.41 -0.21
C MET A 1 16.70 -10.92 1.21
N ASP A 2 17.70 -10.42 1.95
CA ASP A 2 17.81 -10.65 3.40
C ASP A 2 17.30 -9.42 4.16
N ILE A 3 16.63 -9.66 5.29
CA ILE A 3 16.10 -8.60 6.15
C ILE A 3 16.63 -8.83 7.56
N THR A 4 17.33 -7.84 8.13
CA THR A 4 17.81 -7.86 9.51
C THR A 4 17.20 -6.68 10.28
N VAL A 5 16.96 -6.90 11.57
CA VAL A 5 16.50 -5.85 12.49
C VAL A 5 17.51 -5.76 13.63
N ASP A 6 18.25 -4.66 13.69
CA ASP A 6 19.14 -4.33 14.80
C ASP A 6 18.55 -3.15 15.58
N ARG A 7 17.98 -3.45 16.75
CA ARG A 7 17.28 -2.49 17.62
C ARG A 7 16.18 -1.74 16.86
N ASN A 8 16.43 -0.49 16.48
CA ASN A 8 15.51 0.40 15.78
C ASN A 8 15.89 0.60 14.29
N VAL A 9 16.85 -0.16 13.77
CA VAL A 9 17.30 -0.11 12.39
C VAL A 9 16.84 -1.38 11.68
N VAL A 10 16.19 -1.19 10.53
CA VAL A 10 15.85 -2.28 9.60
C VAL A 10 16.80 -2.20 8.42
N GLU A 11 17.45 -3.30 8.09
CA GLU A 11 18.33 -3.39 6.94
C GLU A 11 17.74 -4.34 5.90
N PHE A 12 17.83 -3.94 4.64
CA PHE A 12 17.46 -4.77 3.50
C PHE A 12 18.71 -4.98 2.66
N LYS A 13 19.07 -6.25 2.44
CA LYS A 13 20.17 -6.63 1.54
C LYS A 13 19.59 -7.32 0.30
N PRO A 14 19.53 -6.63 -0.85
CA PRO A 14 19.16 -7.24 -2.11
C PRO A 14 20.10 -8.40 -2.46
N GLY A 15 19.56 -9.53 -2.88
CA GLY A 15 20.32 -10.73 -3.29
C GLY A 15 20.44 -10.90 -4.80
N ASN A 16 19.73 -10.10 -5.59
CA ASN A 16 19.76 -10.15 -7.06
C ASN A 16 19.51 -8.77 -7.71
N THR A 17 19.67 -8.71 -9.04
CA THR A 17 19.54 -7.47 -9.82
C THR A 17 18.13 -6.86 -9.75
N GLN A 18 17.08 -7.68 -9.78
CA GLN A 18 15.70 -7.19 -9.72
C GLN A 18 15.40 -6.53 -8.37
N GLU A 19 15.80 -7.18 -7.27
CA GLU A 19 15.66 -6.63 -5.91
C GLU A 19 16.48 -5.35 -5.74
N THR A 20 17.67 -5.28 -6.34
CA THR A 20 18.52 -4.07 -6.29
C THR A 20 17.85 -2.91 -7.00
N ALA A 21 17.31 -3.12 -8.20
CA ALA A 21 16.58 -2.10 -8.95
C ALA A 21 15.32 -1.62 -8.19
N ALA A 22 14.61 -2.53 -7.52
CA ALA A 22 13.48 -2.17 -6.68
C ALA A 22 13.91 -1.32 -5.46
N MET A 23 15.04 -1.64 -4.83
CA MET A 23 15.60 -0.86 -3.72
C MET A 23 16.03 0.54 -4.16
N GLU A 24 16.67 0.67 -5.32
CA GLU A 24 17.04 1.98 -5.90
C GLU A 24 15.80 2.84 -6.18
N LEU A 25 14.75 2.26 -6.74
CA LEU A 25 13.49 2.96 -6.97
C LEU A 25 12.88 3.41 -5.65
N LEU A 26 12.82 2.53 -4.64
CA LEU A 26 12.33 2.87 -3.31
C LEU A 26 13.11 4.06 -2.72
N TRP A 27 14.44 4.00 -2.77
CA TRP A 27 15.31 5.05 -2.23
C TRP A 27 15.06 6.42 -2.86
N ARG A 28 14.87 6.47 -4.20
CA ARG A 28 14.54 7.70 -4.93
C ARG A 28 13.19 8.31 -4.52
N VAL A 29 12.26 7.50 -4.04
CA VAL A 29 10.92 7.96 -3.64
C VAL A 29 10.89 8.40 -2.18
N ILE A 30 11.58 7.67 -1.30
CA ILE A 30 11.54 7.95 0.15
C ILE A 30 12.53 9.03 0.58
N VAL A 31 13.66 9.16 -0.11
CA VAL A 31 14.64 10.22 0.17
C VAL A 31 14.23 11.47 -0.59
N ASP A 32 13.96 12.54 0.15
CA ASP A 32 13.77 13.87 -0.40
C ASP A 32 14.97 14.74 0.01
N CYS A 33 15.84 15.07 -0.94
CA CYS A 33 17.06 15.83 -0.63
C CYS A 33 16.79 17.26 -0.14
N LEU A 34 15.58 17.80 -0.33
CA LEU A 34 15.21 19.18 -0.01
C LEU A 34 14.24 19.30 1.16
N ARG A 35 13.68 18.18 1.65
CA ARG A 35 12.67 18.13 2.72
C ARG A 35 12.96 16.98 3.69
N GLU A 36 11.96 16.61 4.48
CA GLU A 36 12.01 15.41 5.32
C GLU A 36 11.82 14.15 4.46
N ASN A 37 12.55 13.09 4.81
CA ASN A 37 12.35 11.77 4.21
C ASN A 37 10.92 11.26 4.48
N LYS A 38 10.37 10.53 3.51
CA LYS A 38 9.04 9.91 3.65
C LYS A 38 9.13 8.67 4.54
N LYS A 39 8.08 8.44 5.33
CA LYS A 39 7.98 7.28 6.22
C LYS A 39 7.33 6.10 5.50
N LEU A 40 7.83 4.90 5.78
CA LEU A 40 7.14 3.65 5.44
C LEU A 40 6.21 3.30 6.60
N VAL A 41 4.91 3.21 6.33
CA VAL A 41 3.89 2.88 7.32
C VAL A 41 3.37 1.48 7.05
N PRO A 42 3.46 0.53 7.99
CA PRO A 42 2.99 -0.84 7.77
C PRO A 42 1.49 -0.87 7.50
N ILE A 43 1.07 -1.78 6.62
CA ILE A 43 -0.34 -2.02 6.29
C ILE A 43 -0.74 -3.39 6.85
N GLY A 44 -1.78 -3.41 7.69
CA GLY A 44 -2.34 -4.64 8.22
C GLY A 44 -1.37 -5.42 9.11
N GLU A 45 -1.55 -6.75 9.16
CA GLU A 45 -0.74 -7.68 9.93
C GLU A 45 0.16 -8.52 9.00
N TYR A 46 1.36 -8.86 9.48
CA TYR A 46 2.22 -9.83 8.82
C TYR A 46 2.04 -11.21 9.46
N ILE A 47 1.26 -12.08 8.81
CA ILE A 47 1.05 -13.46 9.24
C ILE A 47 1.50 -14.40 8.10
N PRO A 48 2.69 -15.01 8.19
CA PRO A 48 3.22 -15.89 7.14
C PRO A 48 2.30 -17.06 6.77
N GLY A 49 1.48 -17.54 7.72
CA GLY A 49 0.51 -18.60 7.48
C GLY A 49 -0.71 -18.19 6.65
N LYS A 50 -1.00 -16.88 6.55
CA LYS A 50 -2.03 -16.33 5.64
C LYS A 50 -1.41 -15.93 4.31
N GLU A 51 -0.38 -15.11 4.37
CA GLU A 51 0.37 -14.63 3.22
C GLU A 51 1.77 -14.20 3.68
N ASN A 52 2.81 -14.74 3.06
CA ASN A 52 4.20 -14.44 3.41
C ASN A 52 4.66 -13.12 2.76
N LEU A 53 3.99 -12.02 3.10
CA LEU A 53 4.19 -10.70 2.50
C LEU A 53 4.00 -9.59 3.53
N ALA A 54 5.05 -8.82 3.78
CA ALA A 54 4.96 -7.56 4.52
C ALA A 54 4.64 -6.41 3.55
N ARG A 55 3.69 -5.53 3.91
CA ARG A 55 3.28 -4.40 3.07
C ARG A 55 3.42 -3.09 3.82
N PHE A 56 3.86 -2.06 3.11
CA PHE A 56 3.98 -0.71 3.61
C PHE A 56 3.41 0.29 2.60
N VAL A 57 2.76 1.34 3.09
CA VAL A 57 2.48 2.54 2.29
C VAL A 57 3.58 3.57 2.52
N ILE A 58 3.92 4.33 1.49
CA ILE A 58 4.83 5.48 1.61
C ILE A 58 4.00 6.70 1.99
N GLU A 59 4.21 7.25 3.19
CA GLU A 59 3.47 8.39 3.71
C GLU A 59 3.57 9.62 2.77
N GLY A 60 2.44 10.26 2.52
CA GLY A 60 2.37 11.46 1.66
C GLY A 60 2.49 11.19 0.16
N ILE A 61 2.64 9.93 -0.29
CA ILE A 61 2.51 9.56 -1.70
C ILE A 61 1.07 9.13 -1.94
N PRO A 62 0.29 9.83 -2.79
CA PRO A 62 -1.03 9.33 -3.16
C PRO A 62 -0.91 7.99 -3.89
N GLY A 63 -1.73 7.02 -3.50
CA GLY A 63 -1.85 5.75 -4.19
C GLY A 63 -2.35 5.91 -5.64
N GLY A 64 -2.60 4.78 -6.30
CA GLY A 64 -3.11 4.77 -7.68
C GLY A 64 -4.39 5.60 -7.82
N LYS A 65 -4.60 6.18 -9.02
CA LYS A 65 -5.84 6.89 -9.35
C LYS A 65 -7.03 5.95 -9.16
N THR A 66 -8.04 6.41 -8.43
CA THR A 66 -9.30 5.69 -8.29
C THR A 66 -10.17 5.96 -9.49
N MET A 67 -10.67 4.89 -10.11
CA MET A 67 -11.70 4.93 -11.15
C MET A 67 -13.00 4.42 -10.55
N TRP A 68 -14.13 4.65 -11.20
CA TRP A 68 -15.41 4.09 -10.77
C TRP A 68 -15.67 2.79 -11.55
N SER A 69 -16.19 1.77 -10.87
CA SER A 69 -16.65 0.54 -11.51
C SER A 69 -18.10 0.69 -12.00
N ASP A 70 -18.58 -0.32 -12.71
CA ASP A 70 -20.00 -0.42 -13.08
C ASP A 70 -20.85 -1.10 -11.99
N GLN A 71 -20.22 -1.54 -10.88
CA GLN A 71 -20.92 -2.16 -9.77
C GLN A 71 -21.46 -1.11 -8.81
N LYS A 72 -22.64 -1.37 -8.24
CA LYS A 72 -23.29 -0.46 -7.29
C LYS A 72 -23.11 -0.92 -5.84
N ALA A 73 -22.86 0.02 -4.96
CA ALA A 73 -22.83 -0.23 -3.52
C ALA A 73 -24.21 -0.65 -3.02
N ALA A 74 -24.29 -1.80 -2.34
CA ALA A 74 -25.55 -2.35 -1.84
C ALA A 74 -26.12 -1.57 -0.65
N ALA A 75 -25.26 -0.90 0.12
CA ALA A 75 -25.59 -0.08 1.28
C ALA A 75 -24.54 1.04 1.43
N ASP A 76 -24.82 1.99 2.32
CA ASP A 76 -23.84 2.97 2.78
C ASP A 76 -22.70 2.25 3.52
N ASN A 77 -21.49 2.25 2.95
CA ASN A 77 -20.35 1.53 3.50
C ASN A 77 -19.03 2.28 3.32
N THR A 78 -18.05 1.94 4.17
CA THR A 78 -16.65 2.34 3.97
C THR A 78 -15.98 1.29 3.09
N TYR A 79 -15.53 1.71 1.92
CA TYR A 79 -14.75 0.88 1.01
C TYR A 79 -13.27 1.14 1.20
N TYR A 80 -12.45 0.10 1.12
CA TYR A 80 -11.01 0.19 1.26
C TYR A 80 -10.26 -0.55 0.16
N CYS A 81 -9.10 -0.02 -0.22
CA CYS A 81 -8.18 -0.68 -1.12
C CYS A 81 -7.14 -1.42 -0.29
N SER A 82 -7.22 -2.74 -0.26
CA SER A 82 -6.25 -3.60 0.44
C SER A 82 -4.81 -3.52 -0.16
N VAL A 83 -4.57 -2.80 -1.28
CA VAL A 83 -3.23 -2.55 -1.84
C VAL A 83 -2.58 -1.34 -1.19
N CYS A 84 -3.22 -0.18 -1.31
CA CYS A 84 -2.64 1.12 -0.91
C CYS A 84 -3.25 1.67 0.38
N ASN A 85 -4.13 0.91 1.02
CA ASN A 85 -4.83 1.29 2.24
C ASN A 85 -5.66 2.58 2.14
N LYS A 86 -6.11 2.92 0.93
CA LYS A 86 -7.01 4.06 0.70
C LYS A 86 -8.43 3.69 1.14
N TYR A 87 -9.12 4.61 1.80
CA TYR A 87 -10.52 4.47 2.23
C TYR A 87 -11.42 5.49 1.54
N MET A 88 -12.67 5.11 1.29
CA MET A 88 -13.70 5.99 0.74
C MET A 88 -15.07 5.61 1.30
N ASN A 89 -15.83 6.60 1.76
CA ASN A 89 -17.24 6.40 2.10
C ASN A 89 -18.07 6.43 0.83
N VAL A 90 -18.86 5.40 0.60
CA VAL A 90 -19.70 5.25 -0.60
C VAL A 90 -21.15 5.05 -0.17
N LYS A 91 -22.06 5.79 -0.80
CA LYS A 91 -23.50 5.71 -0.54
C LYS A 91 -24.13 4.58 -1.33
N GLN A 92 -25.22 4.02 -0.79
CA GLN A 92 -26.04 3.03 -1.48
C GLN A 92 -26.39 3.51 -2.90
N GLY A 93 -26.26 2.61 -3.88
CA GLY A 93 -26.56 2.88 -5.29
C GLY A 93 -25.50 3.71 -6.03
N SER A 94 -24.44 4.17 -5.36
CA SER A 94 -23.28 4.78 -6.01
C SER A 94 -22.36 3.72 -6.60
N ASP A 95 -21.55 4.11 -7.59
CA ASP A 95 -20.55 3.22 -8.18
C ASP A 95 -19.47 2.84 -7.15
N ILE A 96 -19.06 1.57 -7.15
CA ILE A 96 -17.99 1.09 -6.28
C ILE A 96 -16.65 1.55 -6.86
N PRO A 97 -15.77 2.19 -6.08
CA PRO A 97 -14.48 2.65 -6.57
C PRO A 97 -13.53 1.48 -6.86
N LYS A 98 -12.80 1.58 -7.98
CA LYS A 98 -11.64 0.78 -8.34
C LYS A 98 -10.37 1.50 -7.94
N CYS A 99 -9.50 0.85 -7.17
CA CYS A 99 -8.21 1.39 -6.76
C CYS A 99 -7.10 0.36 -6.97
N CYS A 100 -5.92 0.81 -7.42
CA CYS A 100 -4.78 -0.08 -7.70
C CYS A 100 -5.13 -1.27 -8.63
N GLY A 101 -6.06 -1.06 -9.57
CA GLY A 101 -6.45 -2.06 -10.56
C GLY A 101 -7.52 -3.07 -10.10
N ARG A 102 -8.05 -2.95 -8.87
CA ARG A 102 -9.13 -3.81 -8.36
C ARG A 102 -10.29 -3.02 -7.75
N ASP A 103 -11.47 -3.62 -7.72
CA ASP A 103 -12.61 -3.08 -6.97
C ASP A 103 -12.23 -3.00 -5.48
N MET A 104 -12.58 -1.89 -4.83
CA MET A 104 -12.37 -1.73 -3.40
C MET A 104 -13.35 -2.63 -2.63
N GLU A 105 -12.91 -3.11 -1.47
CA GLU A 105 -13.64 -4.06 -0.63
C GLU A 105 -14.36 -3.30 0.49
N THR A 106 -15.48 -3.82 1.01
CA THR A 106 -16.13 -3.22 2.19
C THR A 106 -15.29 -3.49 3.44
N MET A 107 -15.17 -2.50 4.32
CA MET A 107 -14.81 -2.78 5.70
C MET A 107 -16.06 -3.34 6.38
N ASP A 108 -16.06 -4.64 6.66
CA ASP A 108 -17.12 -5.31 7.44
C ASP A 108 -17.38 -4.59 8.79
#